data_AF-A0A1G0XY59-F1
#
_entry.id   AF-A0A1G0XY59-F1
#
_cell.length_a   1.000
_cell.length_b   1.000
_cell.length_c   1.000
_cell.angle_alpha   90.00
_cell.angle_beta   90.00
_cell.angle_gamma   90.00
#
_symmetry.space_group_name_H-M   'P 1'
#
loop_
_entity.id
_entity.type
_entity.pdbx_description
1 polymer ?
#
loop_
_entity_poly.entity_id
_entity_poly.type
_entity_poly.pdbx_seq_one_letter_code
_entity_poly.pdbx_strand_id
1 'polypeptide(L)'
;MAGTKKTRKHTPSTLAGFWKSVKSLAPVYLEKYPAVKKKHKDMVKAFLDEVNASPLPGLVNENFVNPYFREKEMKVCFSGDDKGGFSKWSVKIDSDENVVKIDPVGLYSFMEEFKKADDKLKKACKDDNFLKMRLFSFQKEVAKMPEHYSLFLAVLKEISLHSQIYAVDSKGAFSSNEAAEYFSLLWAVKQFEEFYLKVQIRNLRSDYGLIWHEGEWVDAGK
;
A
#
# COMPACT_ATOMS: atom_id res chain seq x y z
N MET A 1 -39.47 -3.73 -25.32
CA MET A 1 -38.15 -3.08 -25.48
C MET A 1 -37.36 -3.29 -24.20
N ALA A 2 -36.33 -4.13 -24.24
CA ALA A 2 -35.52 -4.46 -23.06
C ALA A 2 -34.60 -3.28 -22.72
N GLY A 3 -34.77 -2.71 -21.53
CA GLY A 3 -33.90 -1.64 -21.03
C GLY A 3 -32.47 -2.15 -20.90
N THR A 4 -31.57 -1.60 -21.71
CA THR A 4 -30.13 -1.79 -21.60
C THR A 4 -29.70 -1.29 -20.22
N LYS A 5 -29.40 -2.22 -19.31
CA LYS A 5 -28.73 -1.90 -18.04
C LYS A 5 -27.41 -1.19 -18.39
N LYS A 6 -27.35 0.12 -18.15
CA LYS A 6 -26.09 0.88 -18.19
C LYS A 6 -25.14 0.22 -17.20
N THR A 7 -24.18 -0.56 -17.70
CA THR A 7 -22.99 -0.94 -16.96
C THR A 7 -22.35 0.38 -16.49
N ARG A 8 -22.26 0.58 -15.17
CA ARG A 8 -21.49 1.69 -14.61
C ARG A 8 -20.10 1.58 -15.22
N LYS A 9 -19.71 2.53 -16.09
CA LYS A 9 -18.33 2.70 -16.52
C LYS A 9 -17.52 2.94 -15.24
N HIS A 10 -16.88 1.91 -14.74
CA HIS A 10 -15.77 2.08 -13.82
C HIS A 10 -14.68 2.76 -14.65
N THR A 11 -14.19 3.91 -14.22
CA THR A 11 -13.09 4.62 -14.86
C THR A 11 -11.86 4.45 -13.98
N PRO A 12 -11.09 3.36 -14.12
CA PRO A 12 -9.82 3.18 -13.43
C PRO A 12 -8.75 4.19 -13.87
N SER A 13 -9.04 5.05 -14.86
CA SER A 13 -8.17 6.14 -15.31
C SER A 13 -7.86 7.19 -14.24
N THR A 14 -8.58 7.18 -13.12
CA THR A 14 -8.28 8.04 -11.96
C THR A 14 -7.98 7.18 -10.74
N LEU A 15 -7.10 7.66 -9.86
CA LEU A 15 -6.74 6.96 -8.62
C LEU A 15 -7.94 6.67 -7.71
N ALA A 16 -8.88 7.62 -7.60
CA ALA A 16 -10.12 7.42 -6.87
C ALA A 16 -11.05 6.39 -7.54
N GLY A 17 -11.11 6.38 -8.87
CA GLY A 17 -11.87 5.40 -9.65
C GLY A 17 -11.28 3.99 -9.52
N PHE A 18 -9.96 3.85 -9.61
CA PHE A 18 -9.22 2.63 -9.31
C PHE A 18 -9.58 2.11 -7.92
N TRP A 19 -9.44 2.94 -6.88
CA TRP A 19 -9.71 2.51 -5.50
C TRP A 19 -11.17 2.12 -5.28
N LYS A 20 -12.11 2.82 -5.92
CA LYS A 20 -13.52 2.46 -5.87
C LYS A 20 -13.80 1.08 -6.46
N SER A 21 -13.13 0.72 -7.56
CA SER A 21 -13.22 -0.62 -8.14
C SER A 21 -12.62 -1.68 -7.21
N VAL A 22 -11.46 -1.40 -6.61
CA VAL A 22 -10.83 -2.28 -5.60
C VAL A 22 -11.77 -2.55 -4.44
N LYS A 23 -12.36 -1.51 -3.84
CA LYS A 23 -13.36 -1.62 -2.76
C LYS A 23 -14.58 -2.47 -3.11
N SER A 24 -14.97 -2.49 -4.38
CA SER A 24 -16.11 -3.29 -4.83
C SER A 24 -15.75 -4.75 -5.06
N LEU A 25 -14.52 -5.05 -5.45
CA LEU A 25 -14.09 -6.38 -5.91
C LEU A 25 -13.39 -7.17 -4.81
N ALA A 26 -12.50 -6.53 -4.05
CA ALA A 26 -11.62 -7.18 -3.09
C ALA A 26 -12.35 -7.85 -1.92
N PRO A 27 -13.35 -7.24 -1.24
CA PRO A 27 -14.03 -7.87 -0.11
C PRO A 27 -14.67 -9.22 -0.47
N VAL A 28 -15.37 -9.26 -1.61
CA VAL A 28 -16.04 -10.46 -2.11
C VAL A 28 -15.03 -11.54 -2.49
N TYR A 29 -13.87 -11.14 -3.02
CA TYR A 29 -12.79 -12.06 -3.36
C TYR A 29 -12.19 -12.67 -2.08
N LEU A 30 -11.90 -11.83 -1.08
CA LEU A 30 -11.32 -12.25 0.21
C LEU A 30 -12.25 -13.17 1.00
N GLU A 31 -13.53 -12.81 1.14
CA GLU A 31 -14.51 -13.58 1.92
C GLU A 31 -14.72 -14.99 1.37
N LYS A 32 -14.67 -15.14 0.04
CA LYS A 32 -15.02 -16.40 -0.63
C LYS A 32 -13.81 -17.23 -1.02
N TYR A 33 -12.60 -16.78 -0.74
CA TYR A 33 -11.39 -17.51 -1.09
C TYR A 33 -11.24 -18.79 -0.24
N PRO A 34 -10.82 -19.94 -0.83
CA PRO A 34 -10.44 -20.17 -2.23
C PRO A 34 -11.61 -20.46 -3.19
N ALA A 35 -12.83 -20.64 -2.68
CA ALA A 35 -14.05 -20.95 -3.43
C ALA A 35 -14.67 -19.75 -4.18
N VAL A 36 -13.84 -18.82 -4.67
CA VAL A 36 -14.31 -17.64 -5.42
C VAL A 36 -14.94 -18.10 -6.73
N LYS A 37 -16.19 -17.71 -6.98
CA LYS A 37 -16.92 -18.04 -8.21
C LYS A 37 -16.15 -17.55 -9.45
N LYS A 38 -16.11 -18.37 -10.51
CA LYS A 38 -15.45 -18.05 -11.79
C LYS A 38 -15.78 -16.64 -12.30
N LYS A 39 -17.07 -16.27 -12.30
CA LYS A 39 -17.53 -14.92 -12.68
C LYS A 39 -16.80 -13.79 -11.95
N HIS A 40 -16.54 -13.95 -10.65
CA HIS A 40 -15.85 -12.92 -9.86
C HIS A 40 -14.35 -12.89 -10.18
N LYS A 41 -13.73 -14.05 -10.43
CA LYS A 41 -12.35 -14.13 -10.93
C LYS A 41 -12.21 -13.44 -12.30
N ASP A 42 -13.17 -13.66 -13.20
CA ASP A 42 -13.22 -13.00 -14.52
C ASP A 42 -13.38 -11.48 -14.40
N MET A 43 -14.17 -11.00 -13.41
CA MET A 43 -14.30 -9.56 -13.13
C MET A 43 -12.99 -8.95 -12.61
N VAL A 44 -12.27 -9.64 -11.73
CA VAL A 44 -10.94 -9.19 -11.27
C VAL A 44 -9.96 -9.17 -12.42
N LYS A 45 -9.94 -10.21 -13.27
CA LYS A 45 -9.06 -10.25 -14.45
C LYS A 45 -9.34 -9.08 -15.41
N ALA A 46 -10.61 -8.86 -15.76
CA ALA A 46 -10.99 -7.74 -16.62
C ALA A 46 -10.59 -6.38 -16.02
N PHE A 47 -10.72 -6.23 -14.70
CA PHE A 47 -10.25 -5.03 -14.01
C PHE A 47 -8.73 -4.85 -14.10
N LEU A 48 -7.95 -5.92 -13.91
CA LEU A 48 -6.50 -5.86 -14.06
C LEU A 48 -6.09 -5.46 -15.49
N ASP A 49 -6.72 -6.06 -16.51
CA ASP A 49 -6.48 -5.71 -17.91
C ASP A 49 -6.79 -4.22 -18.17
N GLU A 50 -7.90 -3.71 -17.62
CA GLU A 50 -8.30 -2.30 -17.75
C GLU A 50 -7.32 -1.34 -17.07
N VAL A 51 -6.86 -1.67 -15.85
CA VAL A 51 -5.90 -0.84 -15.11
C VAL A 51 -4.54 -0.82 -15.80
N ASN A 52 -4.06 -1.98 -16.28
CA ASN A 52 -2.79 -2.06 -17.00
C ASN A 52 -2.82 -1.32 -18.34
N ALA A 53 -3.97 -1.22 -18.99
CA ALA A 53 -4.15 -0.42 -20.20
C ALA A 53 -4.34 1.09 -19.93
N SER A 54 -4.48 1.48 -18.66
CA SER A 54 -4.65 2.89 -18.26
C SER A 54 -3.31 3.60 -18.09
N PRO A 55 -3.29 4.94 -17.91
CA PRO A 55 -2.07 5.67 -17.57
C PRO A 55 -1.51 5.39 -16.16
N LEU A 56 -2.27 4.73 -15.28
CA LEU A 56 -1.92 4.56 -13.88
C LEU A 56 -0.57 3.86 -13.65
N PRO A 57 -0.21 2.75 -14.33
CA PRO A 57 1.10 2.12 -14.17
C PRO A 57 2.25 3.07 -14.53
N GLY A 58 2.10 3.83 -15.63
CA GLY A 58 3.09 4.82 -16.05
C GLY A 58 3.29 5.92 -15.01
N LEU A 59 2.19 6.47 -14.48
CA LEU A 59 2.23 7.50 -13.43
C LEU A 59 2.87 6.98 -12.14
N VAL A 60 2.56 5.76 -11.72
CA VAL A 60 3.21 5.13 -10.55
C VAL A 60 4.70 4.96 -10.81
N ASN A 61 5.06 4.51 -12.02
CA ASN A 61 6.46 4.29 -12.37
C ASN A 61 7.27 5.60 -12.31
N GLU A 62 6.82 6.63 -13.04
CA GLU A 62 7.51 7.92 -13.14
C GLU A 62 7.70 8.60 -11.79
N ASN A 63 6.69 8.55 -10.92
CA ASN A 63 6.68 9.35 -9.69
C ASN A 63 7.20 8.58 -8.47
N PHE A 64 7.07 7.25 -8.43
CA PHE A 64 7.30 6.47 -7.21
C PHE A 64 8.26 5.30 -7.36
N VAL A 65 8.59 4.87 -8.58
CA VAL A 65 9.52 3.74 -8.80
C VAL A 65 10.82 4.22 -9.43
N ASN A 66 10.74 4.83 -10.61
CA ASN A 66 11.90 5.27 -11.39
C ASN A 66 12.88 6.17 -10.61
N PRO A 67 12.45 7.07 -9.71
CA PRO A 67 13.37 7.88 -8.92
C PRO A 67 14.36 7.07 -8.06
N TYR A 68 14.01 5.83 -7.69
CA TYR A 68 14.78 4.95 -6.80
C TYR A 68 15.56 3.86 -7.53
N PHE A 69 15.24 3.58 -8.80
CA PHE A 69 15.89 2.56 -9.62
C PHE A 69 16.56 3.16 -10.87
N ARG A 70 17.22 4.30 -10.74
CA ARG A 70 17.76 5.06 -11.91
C ARG A 70 18.69 4.27 -12.83
N GLU A 71 19.33 3.22 -12.32
CA GLU A 71 20.24 2.36 -13.07
C GLU A 71 19.55 1.23 -13.84
N LYS A 72 18.25 0.99 -13.58
CA LYS A 72 17.46 -0.09 -14.18
C LYS A 72 16.08 0.42 -14.59
N GLU A 73 15.71 0.21 -15.85
CA GLU A 73 14.37 0.54 -16.31
C GLU A 73 13.34 -0.42 -15.71
N MET A 74 12.72 0.00 -14.60
CA MET A 74 11.64 -0.74 -13.96
C MET A 74 10.33 -0.51 -14.68
N LYS A 75 9.50 -1.56 -14.77
CA LYS A 75 8.12 -1.48 -15.23
C LYS A 75 7.17 -1.68 -14.07
N VAL A 76 6.01 -1.03 -14.11
CA VAL A 76 4.92 -1.27 -13.15
C VAL A 76 3.84 -2.07 -13.84
N CYS A 77 3.35 -3.12 -13.20
CA CYS A 77 2.16 -3.85 -13.64
C CYS A 77 1.25 -4.21 -12.47
N PHE A 78 -0.05 -4.25 -12.75
CA PHE A 78 -1.06 -4.72 -11.82
C PHE A 78 -1.35 -6.19 -12.09
N SER A 79 -1.15 -7.04 -11.09
CA SER A 79 -1.31 -8.48 -11.22
C SER A 79 -1.79 -9.09 -9.91
N GLY A 80 -2.68 -10.08 -9.98
CA GLY A 80 -2.95 -10.97 -8.85
C GLY A 80 -1.96 -12.12 -8.80
N ASP A 81 -2.14 -13.07 -7.88
CA ASP A 81 -1.34 -14.31 -7.82
C ASP A 81 -1.52 -15.16 -9.10
N ASP A 82 -0.40 -15.48 -9.76
CA ASP A 82 -0.30 -16.22 -11.01
C ASP A 82 -0.97 -17.61 -10.97
N LYS A 83 -1.20 -18.16 -9.77
CA LYS A 83 -1.88 -19.46 -9.57
C LYS A 83 -3.39 -19.34 -9.38
N GLY A 84 -3.97 -18.16 -9.63
CA GLY A 84 -5.39 -17.89 -9.35
C GLY A 84 -5.72 -17.87 -7.86
N GLY A 85 -4.69 -17.59 -7.05
CA GLY A 85 -4.69 -17.54 -5.60
C GLY A 85 -5.02 -16.17 -5.01
N PHE A 86 -4.92 -16.07 -3.69
CA PHE A 86 -4.84 -14.80 -2.95
C PHE A 86 -3.37 -14.52 -2.64
N SER A 87 -2.83 -13.44 -3.21
CA SER A 87 -1.47 -13.00 -2.94
C SER A 87 -1.38 -12.48 -1.51
N LYS A 88 -0.41 -12.98 -0.73
CA LYS A 88 -0.12 -12.49 0.63
C LYS A 88 0.65 -11.16 0.64
N TRP A 89 0.84 -10.55 -0.52
CA TRP A 89 1.61 -9.33 -0.73
C TRP A 89 0.73 -8.28 -1.43
N SER A 90 0.98 -7.00 -1.16
CA SER A 90 0.31 -5.89 -1.84
C SER A 90 1.13 -5.35 -3.01
N VAL A 91 2.44 -5.29 -2.83
CA VAL A 91 3.42 -4.96 -3.87
C VAL A 91 4.56 -5.97 -3.78
N LYS A 92 5.13 -6.34 -4.91
CA LYS A 92 6.33 -7.18 -5.00
C LYS A 92 7.28 -6.60 -6.03
N ILE A 93 8.55 -6.49 -5.68
CA ILE A 93 9.61 -6.11 -6.61
C ILE A 93 10.31 -7.37 -7.12
N ASP A 94 10.34 -7.53 -8.44
CA ASP A 94 11.05 -8.59 -9.14
C ASP A 94 12.23 -7.96 -9.89
N SER A 95 13.42 -8.08 -9.29
CA SER A 95 14.65 -7.48 -9.84
C SER A 95 15.20 -8.22 -11.06
N ASP A 96 14.80 -9.47 -11.25
CA ASP A 96 15.24 -10.28 -12.38
C ASP A 96 14.43 -9.90 -13.63
N GLU A 97 13.12 -9.69 -13.46
CA GLU A 97 12.23 -9.22 -14.53
C GLU A 97 12.23 -7.69 -14.70
N ASN A 98 12.83 -6.94 -13.76
CA ASN A 98 12.74 -5.48 -13.62
C ASN A 98 11.28 -4.99 -13.56
N VAL A 99 10.45 -5.67 -12.75
CA VAL A 99 9.02 -5.38 -12.64
C VAL A 99 8.61 -5.15 -11.19
N VAL A 100 7.85 -4.08 -10.96
CA VAL A 100 7.07 -3.87 -9.74
C VAL A 100 5.64 -4.36 -9.99
N LYS A 101 5.29 -5.46 -9.32
CA LYS A 101 3.96 -6.09 -9.38
C LYS A 101 3.09 -5.53 -8.27
N ILE A 102 1.88 -5.09 -8.60
CA ILE A 102 0.92 -4.51 -7.64
C ILE A 102 -0.34 -5.36 -7.64
N ASP A 103 -0.70 -5.93 -6.50
CA ASP A 103 -1.95 -6.67 -6.33
C ASP A 103 -3.02 -5.76 -5.72
N PRO A 104 -4.08 -5.41 -6.46
CA PRO A 104 -5.17 -4.60 -5.91
C PRO A 104 -5.89 -5.24 -4.72
N VAL A 105 -5.99 -6.58 -4.67
CA VAL A 105 -6.62 -7.28 -3.53
C VAL A 105 -5.69 -7.23 -2.32
N GLY A 106 -4.40 -7.46 -2.52
CA GLY A 106 -3.36 -7.26 -1.51
C GLY A 106 -3.30 -5.82 -0.99
N LEU A 107 -3.45 -4.81 -1.85
CA LEU A 107 -3.54 -3.40 -1.44
C LEU A 107 -4.77 -3.12 -0.56
N TYR A 108 -5.92 -3.73 -0.89
CA TYR A 108 -7.09 -3.63 -0.03
C TYR A 108 -6.81 -4.22 1.35
N SER A 109 -6.24 -5.43 1.40
CA SER A 109 -5.83 -6.08 2.66
C SER A 109 -4.85 -5.21 3.46
N PHE A 110 -3.86 -4.62 2.80
CA PHE A 110 -2.89 -3.70 3.43
C PHE A 110 -3.60 -2.53 4.13
N MET A 111 -4.63 -1.94 3.52
CA MET A 111 -5.42 -0.88 4.17
C MET A 111 -6.35 -1.36 5.29
N GLU A 112 -6.89 -2.57 5.17
CA GLU A 112 -7.68 -3.16 6.24
C GLU A 112 -6.84 -3.39 7.50
N GLU A 113 -5.53 -3.65 7.36
CA GLU A 113 -4.63 -3.76 8.51
C GLU A 113 -4.55 -2.45 9.31
N PHE A 114 -4.65 -1.30 8.64
CA PHE A 114 -4.60 0.02 9.29
C PHE A 114 -5.91 0.33 10.02
N LYS A 115 -7.04 -0.09 9.45
CA LYS A 115 -8.35 0.03 10.12
C LYS A 115 -8.45 -0.82 11.38
N LYS A 116 -7.73 -1.94 11.42
CA LYS A 116 -7.61 -2.84 12.59
C LYS A 116 -6.53 -2.40 13.58
N ALA A 117 -5.82 -1.31 13.32
CA ALA A 117 -4.68 -0.91 14.14
C ALA A 117 -5.06 -0.61 15.59
N ASP A 118 -6.25 -0.08 15.87
CA ASP A 118 -6.69 0.22 17.24
C ASP A 118 -6.83 -1.05 18.11
N ASP A 119 -7.41 -2.11 17.54
CA ASP A 119 -7.56 -3.39 18.25
C ASP A 119 -6.21 -4.09 18.43
N LYS A 120 -5.34 -4.00 17.43
CA LYS A 120 -3.98 -4.53 17.51
C LYS A 120 -3.12 -3.76 18.52
N LEU A 121 -3.29 -2.45 18.63
CA LEU A 121 -2.62 -1.61 19.61
C LEU A 121 -3.00 -2.05 21.02
N LYS A 122 -4.30 -2.22 21.31
CA LYS A 122 -4.77 -2.73 22.61
C LYS A 122 -4.13 -4.07 22.98
N LYS A 123 -3.92 -4.96 22.00
CA LYS A 123 -3.23 -6.23 22.21
C LYS A 123 -1.73 -6.02 22.46
N ALA A 124 -1.06 -5.20 21.66
CA ALA A 124 0.37 -4.91 21.81
C ALA A 124 0.69 -4.27 23.17
N CYS A 125 -0.19 -3.43 23.72
CA CYS A 125 -0.05 -2.86 25.07
C CYS A 125 -0.10 -3.94 26.17
N LYS A 126 -0.88 -5.00 26.00
CA LYS A 126 -0.93 -6.12 26.96
C LYS A 126 0.31 -6.99 26.90
N ASP A 127 0.89 -7.12 25.71
CA ASP A 127 2.08 -7.94 25.44
C ASP A 127 3.40 -7.18 25.69
N ASP A 128 3.33 -5.92 26.15
CA ASP A 128 4.45 -5.00 26.39
C ASP A 128 5.45 -4.89 25.21
N ASN A 129 4.92 -4.98 23.98
CA ASN A 129 5.74 -4.95 22.77
C ASN A 129 5.81 -3.53 22.20
N PHE A 130 6.84 -2.78 22.61
CA PHE A 130 7.03 -1.39 22.22
C PHE A 130 7.03 -1.14 20.70
N LEU A 131 7.73 -1.96 19.91
CA LEU A 131 7.77 -1.78 18.45
C LEU A 131 6.40 -2.01 17.80
N LYS A 132 5.64 -3.01 18.26
CA LYS A 132 4.26 -3.23 17.78
C LYS A 132 3.33 -2.09 18.19
N MET A 133 3.47 -1.57 19.41
CA MET A 133 2.72 -0.39 19.84
C MET A 133 3.01 0.80 18.92
N ARG A 134 4.29 1.08 18.60
CA ARG A 134 4.66 2.15 17.66
C ARG A 134 4.09 1.93 16.27
N LEU A 135 4.23 0.72 15.72
CA LEU A 135 3.69 0.37 14.40
C LEU A 135 2.18 0.61 14.34
N PHE A 136 1.42 0.11 15.31
CA PHE A 136 -0.04 0.20 15.30
C PHE A 136 -0.54 1.62 15.59
N SER A 137 0.10 2.36 16.51
CA SER A 137 -0.21 3.78 16.70
C SER A 137 0.08 4.58 15.42
N PHE A 138 1.17 4.28 14.71
CA PHE A 138 1.47 4.95 13.45
C PHE A 138 0.48 4.61 12.34
N GLN A 139 0.13 3.32 12.20
CA GLN A 139 -0.87 2.88 11.24
C GLN A 139 -2.24 3.56 11.46
N LYS A 140 -2.62 3.77 12.73
CA LYS A 140 -3.83 4.52 13.09
C LYS A 140 -3.78 5.97 12.61
N GLU A 141 -2.64 6.64 12.75
CA GLU A 141 -2.45 8.00 12.23
C GLU A 141 -2.54 8.01 10.70
N VAL A 142 -1.80 7.12 10.04
CA VAL A 142 -1.79 6.98 8.57
C VAL A 142 -3.18 6.67 8.01
N ALA A 143 -4.03 5.96 8.76
CA ALA A 143 -5.41 5.64 8.36
C ALA A 143 -6.34 6.86 8.21
N LYS A 144 -5.96 8.03 8.72
CA LYS A 144 -6.70 9.29 8.54
C LYS A 144 -6.66 9.80 7.10
N MET A 145 -5.65 9.40 6.33
CA MET A 145 -5.49 9.81 4.94
C MET A 145 -6.52 9.13 4.01
N PRO A 146 -6.81 9.73 2.84
CA PRO A 146 -7.60 9.08 1.81
C PRO A 146 -7.02 7.71 1.42
N GLU A 147 -7.84 6.67 1.53
CA GLU A 147 -7.38 5.29 1.34
C GLU A 147 -6.77 5.01 -0.04
N HIS A 148 -7.08 5.81 -1.05
CA HIS A 148 -6.52 5.64 -2.39
C HIS A 148 -5.01 5.99 -2.46
N TYR A 149 -4.46 6.68 -1.45
CA TYR A 149 -3.01 6.89 -1.31
C TYR A 149 -2.27 5.63 -0.85
N SER A 150 -2.98 4.60 -0.44
CA SER A 150 -2.40 3.30 -0.07
C SER A 150 -1.57 2.66 -1.17
N LEU A 151 -1.93 2.90 -2.45
CA LEU A 151 -1.16 2.47 -3.61
C LEU A 151 0.29 2.97 -3.50
N PHE A 152 0.46 4.27 -3.26
CA PHE A 152 1.77 4.89 -3.21
C PHE A 152 2.54 4.49 -1.95
N LEU A 153 1.85 4.44 -0.80
CA LEU A 153 2.45 4.01 0.47
C LEU A 153 2.96 2.57 0.39
N ALA A 154 2.20 1.66 -0.21
CA ALA A 154 2.60 0.27 -0.37
C ALA A 154 3.80 0.13 -1.32
N VAL A 155 3.80 0.87 -2.44
CA VAL A 155 4.93 0.90 -3.38
C VAL A 155 6.20 1.41 -2.70
N LEU A 156 6.14 2.57 -2.05
CA LEU A 156 7.29 3.15 -1.35
C LEU A 156 7.77 2.25 -0.21
N LYS A 157 6.85 1.64 0.56
CA LYS A 157 7.21 0.70 1.62
C LYS A 157 8.01 -0.49 1.04
N GLU A 158 7.54 -1.07 -0.06
CA GLU A 158 8.22 -2.20 -0.70
C GLU A 158 9.60 -1.79 -1.26
N ILE A 159 9.73 -0.58 -1.82
CA ILE A 159 11.02 -0.03 -2.26
C ILE A 159 12.00 0.11 -1.09
N SER A 160 11.52 0.61 0.06
CA SER A 160 12.33 0.74 1.28
C SER A 160 12.80 -0.62 1.78
N LEU A 161 11.91 -1.62 1.78
CA LEU A 161 12.26 -2.98 2.18
C LEU A 161 13.28 -3.61 1.23
N HIS A 162 13.04 -3.51 -0.08
CA HIS A 162 13.90 -4.07 -1.12
C HIS A 162 15.30 -3.45 -1.11
N SER A 163 15.36 -2.12 -0.95
CA SER A 163 16.63 -1.36 -0.98
C SER A 163 17.29 -1.27 0.40
N GLN A 164 16.70 -1.91 1.42
CA GLN A 164 17.15 -1.86 2.83
C GLN A 164 17.35 -0.44 3.37
N ILE A 165 16.59 0.54 2.88
CA ILE A 165 16.71 1.95 3.28
C ILE A 165 16.35 2.15 4.76
N TYR A 166 15.56 1.24 5.33
CA TYR A 166 15.22 1.25 6.75
C TYR A 166 16.41 0.91 7.68
N ALA A 167 17.55 0.43 7.16
CA ALA A 167 18.68 -0.06 7.95
C ALA A 167 19.83 0.96 8.10
N VAL A 168 19.65 2.21 7.66
CA VAL A 168 20.77 3.14 7.36
C VAL A 168 21.58 3.62 8.59
N ASP A 169 21.15 3.42 9.83
CA ASP A 169 21.86 3.96 11.02
C ASP A 169 22.17 2.98 12.16
N SER A 170 22.03 1.67 11.97
CA SER A 170 22.34 0.72 13.05
C SER A 170 23.59 -0.12 12.75
N LYS A 171 24.61 -0.02 13.62
CA LYS A 171 25.69 -1.01 13.82
C LYS A 171 25.16 -2.39 14.26
N GLY A 172 23.93 -2.73 13.91
CA GLY A 172 23.20 -3.93 14.26
C GLY A 172 21.93 -3.91 13.42
N ALA A 173 21.94 -4.65 12.32
CA ALA A 173 20.77 -4.84 11.48
C ALA A 173 19.56 -5.14 12.37
N PHE A 174 18.47 -4.38 12.20
CA PHE A 174 17.21 -4.73 12.83
C PHE A 174 16.81 -6.12 12.32
N SER A 175 17.05 -7.14 13.12
CA SER A 175 16.83 -8.54 12.76
C SER A 175 15.37 -8.97 12.92
N SER A 176 14.53 -8.08 13.47
CA SER A 176 13.10 -8.33 13.66
C SER A 176 12.28 -7.78 12.50
N ASN A 177 11.35 -8.61 12.04
CA ASN A 177 10.40 -8.25 10.99
C ASN A 177 9.56 -7.02 11.40
N GLU A 178 9.27 -6.86 12.70
CA GLU A 178 8.51 -5.72 13.21
C GLU A 178 9.19 -4.36 13.03
N ALA A 179 10.51 -4.29 13.23
CA ALA A 179 11.26 -3.05 13.03
C ALA A 179 11.30 -2.68 11.54
N ALA A 180 11.55 -3.66 10.67
CA ALA A 180 11.52 -3.46 9.23
C ALA A 180 10.15 -2.94 8.76
N GLU A 181 9.04 -3.51 9.27
CA GLU A 181 7.69 -3.06 8.94
C GLU A 181 7.41 -1.61 9.36
N TYR A 182 7.82 -1.22 10.57
CA TYR A 182 7.61 0.14 11.07
C TYR A 182 8.47 1.17 10.33
N PHE A 183 9.78 0.95 10.23
CA PHE A 183 10.69 1.92 9.63
C PHE A 183 10.49 2.05 8.12
N SER A 184 10.15 0.96 7.41
CA SER A 184 9.79 1.04 5.99
C SER A 184 8.52 1.86 5.74
N LEU A 185 7.49 1.68 6.58
CA LEU A 185 6.26 2.47 6.48
C LEU A 185 6.50 3.94 6.84
N LEU A 186 7.32 4.22 7.87
CA LEU A 186 7.69 5.57 8.26
C LEU A 186 8.41 6.30 7.12
N TRP A 187 9.40 5.63 6.51
CA TRP A 187 10.09 6.16 5.34
C TRP A 187 9.12 6.41 4.18
N ALA A 188 8.23 5.47 3.90
CA ALA A 188 7.25 5.59 2.82
C ALA A 188 6.33 6.81 3.00
N VAL A 189 5.86 7.04 4.21
CA VAL A 189 5.04 8.24 4.52
C VAL A 189 5.86 9.51 4.31
N LYS A 190 7.11 9.56 4.77
CA LYS A 190 7.98 10.74 4.59
C LYS A 190 8.22 11.06 3.11
N GLN A 191 8.48 10.05 2.29
CA GLN A 191 8.62 10.25 0.83
C GLN A 191 7.32 10.71 0.19
N PHE A 192 6.19 10.18 0.64
CA PHE A 192 4.88 10.61 0.15
C PHE A 192 4.54 12.05 0.60
N GLU A 193 4.93 12.47 1.80
CA GLU A 193 4.80 13.85 2.28
C GLU A 193 5.56 14.83 1.38
N GLU A 194 6.79 14.50 0.99
CA GLU A 194 7.58 15.32 0.06
C GLU A 194 6.92 15.42 -1.32
N PHE A 195 6.43 14.30 -1.85
CA PHE A 195 5.70 14.29 -3.12
C PHE A 195 4.42 15.13 -3.02
N TYR A 196 3.64 14.93 -1.96
CA TYR A 196 2.39 15.66 -1.73
C TYR A 196 2.63 17.16 -1.64
N LEU A 197 3.67 17.59 -0.91
CA LEU A 197 4.04 19.00 -0.83
C LEU A 197 4.44 19.57 -2.20
N LYS A 198 5.22 18.83 -2.99
CA LYS A 198 5.64 19.28 -4.32
C LYS A 198 4.47 19.42 -5.30
N VAL A 199 3.50 18.52 -5.25
CA VAL A 199 2.39 18.46 -6.22
C VAL A 199 1.18 19.29 -5.77
N GLN A 200 0.82 19.23 -4.49
CA GLN A 200 -0.34 19.93 -3.94
C GLN A 200 0.01 21.29 -3.34
N ILE A 201 1.30 21.60 -3.12
CA ILE A 201 1.78 22.82 -2.46
C ILE A 201 1.11 22.99 -1.07
N ARG A 202 0.86 21.85 -0.41
CA ARG A 202 0.19 21.76 0.90
C ARG A 202 0.90 20.75 1.78
N ASN A 203 0.75 20.91 3.09
CA ASN A 203 1.33 19.98 4.05
C ASN A 203 0.35 18.82 4.31
N LEU A 204 0.76 17.59 3.96
CA LEU A 204 -0.05 16.37 4.15
C LEU A 204 -0.51 16.19 5.60
N ARG A 205 0.37 16.45 6.58
CA ARG A 205 0.04 16.29 8.00
C ARG A 205 -1.01 17.28 8.44
N SER A 206 -0.90 18.53 8.01
CA SER A 206 -1.90 19.56 8.31
C SER A 206 -3.24 19.25 7.67
N ASP A 207 -3.25 18.76 6.42
CA ASP A 207 -4.47 18.48 5.67
C ASP A 207 -5.29 17.33 6.25
N TYR A 208 -4.63 16.34 6.85
CA TYR A 208 -5.26 15.13 7.39
C TYR A 208 -5.12 14.97 8.91
N GLY A 209 -4.60 15.98 9.61
CA GLY A 209 -4.44 15.96 11.06
C GLY A 209 -3.55 14.80 11.54
N LEU A 210 -2.45 14.54 10.84
CA LEU A 210 -1.47 13.52 11.21
C LEU A 210 -0.59 14.04 12.34
N ILE A 211 -0.69 13.42 13.51
CA ILE A 211 0.07 13.77 14.71
C ILE A 211 1.03 12.61 14.97
N TRP A 212 2.21 12.70 14.37
CA TRP A 212 3.28 11.73 14.58
C TRP A 212 4.62 12.45 14.70
N HIS A 213 5.13 12.54 15.92
CA HIS A 213 6.43 13.12 16.21
C HIS A 213 7.44 12.00 16.48
N GLU A 214 8.46 11.88 15.63
CA GLU A 214 9.50 10.86 15.78
C GLU A 214 10.22 10.95 17.14
N GLY A 215 10.33 12.19 17.68
CA GLY A 215 11.03 12.51 18.92
C GLY A 215 10.23 12.37 20.22
N GLU A 216 8.90 12.24 20.19
CA GLU A 216 8.08 12.24 21.43
C GLU A 216 8.14 10.93 22.22
N TRP A 217 8.78 9.88 21.69
CA TRP A 217 8.76 8.55 22.28
C TRP A 217 10.17 7.96 22.50
N VAL A 218 11.22 8.78 22.34
CA VAL A 218 12.61 8.41 22.69
C VAL A 218 12.80 8.44 24.21
N ASP A 219 11.93 9.14 24.94
CA ASP A 219 11.95 9.27 26.41
C ASP A 219 11.02 8.31 27.16
N ALA A 220 10.66 7.16 26.59
CA ALA A 220 10.04 6.07 27.36
C ALA A 220 11.07 5.27 28.20
N GLY A 221 12.22 5.86 28.49
CA GLY A 221 13.36 5.27 29.19
C GLY A 221 13.86 6.13 30.37
N LYS A 222 12.95 6.80 31.08
CA LYS A 222 13.20 7.31 32.44
C LYS A 222 12.14 6.80 33.41
#